data_AF-A0A4Q5TYK3-F1
#
_entry.id   AF-A0A4Q5TYK3-F1
#
_cell.length_a   1.000
_cell.length_b   1.000
_cell.length_c   1.000
_cell.angle_alpha   90.00
_cell.angle_beta   90.00
_cell.angle_gamma   90.00
#
_symmetry.space_group_name_H-M   'P 1'
#
loop_
_entity.id
_entity.type
_entity.pdbx_description
1 polymer ?
#
loop_
_entity_poly.entity_id
_entity_poly.type
_entity_poly.pdbx_seq_one_letter_code
_entity_poly.pdbx_strand_id
1 'polypeptide(L)'
;MKKTILKLSVSLMLMGPASVLLYSCKDKKKAEPEVTAPVPMEPVPAPQAAPVVISADDSLQKGVMDATKDFPGVTATVSNGEITLKGEIQKSQRVKLIQALNALRPKKINNELVVK
;
A
#
# COMPACT_ATOMS: atom_id res chain seq x y z
N MET A 1 33.26 -30.44 -3.30
CA MET A 1 34.16 -30.40 -2.12
C MET A 1 34.31 -28.91 -1.80
N LYS A 2 33.87 -28.30 -0.69
CA LYS A 2 34.03 -28.53 0.76
C LYS A 2 33.17 -27.43 1.43
N LYS A 3 31.97 -27.75 1.95
CA LYS A 3 31.59 -27.82 3.38
C LYS A 3 31.85 -26.56 4.24
N THR A 4 30.76 -25.90 4.67
CA THR A 4 30.49 -25.28 6.00
C THR A 4 29.09 -24.62 5.92
N ILE A 5 27.96 -25.24 6.26
CA ILE A 5 27.43 -25.63 7.59
C ILE A 5 27.81 -24.65 8.69
N LEU A 6 26.95 -23.66 8.92
CA LEU A 6 26.76 -23.06 10.24
C LEU A 6 25.28 -22.74 10.44
N LYS A 7 24.52 -23.78 10.80
CA LYS A 7 23.24 -23.67 11.49
C LYS A 7 23.53 -23.62 12.99
N LEU A 8 23.34 -22.46 13.62
CA LEU A 8 23.04 -22.28 15.06
C LEU A 8 22.86 -20.76 15.24
N SER A 9 21.66 -20.24 15.48
CA SER A 9 21.17 -20.13 16.86
C SER A 9 19.66 -19.94 16.86
N VAL A 10 19.00 -20.94 17.41
CA VAL A 10 17.70 -20.84 18.07
C VAL A 10 17.90 -19.97 19.32
N SER A 11 17.16 -18.87 19.43
CA SER A 11 16.86 -18.26 20.73
C SER A 11 15.38 -17.90 20.74
N LEU A 12 14.61 -18.92 21.10
CA LEU A 12 13.28 -18.87 21.68
C LEU A 12 13.29 -17.91 22.88
N MET A 13 12.52 -16.82 22.84
CA MET A 13 12.06 -16.15 24.04
C MET A 13 10.56 -15.89 23.91
N LEU A 14 9.80 -16.75 24.59
CA LEU A 14 8.36 -16.73 24.74
C LEU A 14 8.09 -16.31 26.19
N MET A 15 7.53 -15.12 26.39
CA MET A 15 6.83 -14.71 27.61
C MET A 15 5.76 -13.67 27.24
N GLY A 16 4.48 -14.05 27.41
CA GLY A 16 3.33 -13.13 27.49
C GLY A 16 3.30 -12.39 28.83
N PRO A 17 2.14 -11.90 29.36
CA PRO A 17 0.74 -12.07 28.93
C PRO A 17 -0.09 -10.76 28.87
N ALA A 18 -1.35 -10.91 28.44
CA ALA A 18 -2.55 -10.17 28.86
C ALA A 18 -2.43 -8.76 29.48
N SER A 19 -2.90 -7.77 28.73
CA SER A 19 -3.53 -6.58 29.31
C SER A 19 -4.86 -6.33 28.62
N VAL A 20 -5.89 -6.97 29.19
CA VAL A 20 -7.27 -6.49 29.13
C VAL A 20 -7.32 -5.21 29.95
N LEU A 21 -7.59 -4.07 29.32
CA LEU A 21 -8.32 -2.99 29.98
C LEU A 21 -9.36 -2.42 29.02
N LEU A 22 -10.57 -2.93 29.21
CA LEU A 22 -11.80 -2.22 28.94
C LEU A 22 -11.74 -0.86 29.65
N TYR A 23 -11.70 0.23 28.88
CA TYR A 23 -12.12 1.54 29.38
C TYR A 23 -13.53 1.81 28.87
N SER A 24 -14.46 1.70 29.82
CA SER A 24 -15.84 2.16 29.75
C SER A 24 -15.90 3.69 29.94
N CYS A 25 -17.07 4.28 29.69
CA CYS A 25 -17.45 5.71 29.73
C CYS A 25 -17.32 6.44 28.38
N LYS A 26 -18.39 6.72 27.64
CA LYS A 26 -19.63 7.45 27.97
C LYS A 26 -19.38 8.95 28.16
N ASP A 27 -19.95 9.68 27.20
CA ASP A 27 -20.39 11.08 27.25
C ASP A 27 -19.38 12.22 27.03
N LYS A 28 -19.80 13.08 26.10
CA LYS A 28 -19.67 14.56 26.04
C LYS A 28 -18.52 15.22 25.27
N LYS A 29 -18.90 15.66 24.06
CA LYS A 29 -19.23 17.07 23.71
C LYS A 29 -18.07 18.07 23.52
N LYS A 30 -17.92 18.53 22.27
CA LYS A 30 -17.76 19.94 21.83
C LYS A 30 -17.57 19.94 20.30
N ALA A 31 -18.11 20.84 19.48
CA ALA A 31 -18.78 22.11 19.74
C ALA A 31 -19.63 22.49 18.51
N GLU A 32 -20.82 23.03 18.75
CA GLU A 32 -21.47 24.00 17.87
C GLU A 32 -20.63 25.29 17.81
N PRO A 33 -20.70 26.03 16.70
CA PRO A 33 -21.42 27.29 16.82
C PRO A 33 -22.50 27.49 15.74
N GLU A 34 -23.66 27.86 16.27
CA GLU A 34 -24.81 28.53 15.68
C GLU A 34 -24.43 29.80 14.89
N VAL A 35 -24.93 29.96 13.66
CA VAL A 35 -25.36 31.26 13.08
C VAL A 35 -26.46 31.03 12.03
N THR A 36 -27.68 31.44 12.40
CA THR A 36 -28.69 32.24 11.65
C THR A 36 -28.95 31.96 10.15
N ALA A 37 -30.23 31.65 9.86
CA ALA A 37 -30.95 31.44 8.59
C ALA A 37 -30.86 32.61 7.54
N PRO A 38 -31.56 32.58 6.36
CA PRO A 38 -31.85 31.53 5.35
C PRO A 38 -31.69 32.01 3.86
N VAL A 39 -31.07 31.25 2.93
CA VAL A 39 -31.32 31.36 1.46
C VAL A 39 -30.76 30.13 0.69
N PRO A 40 -31.34 29.72 -0.45
CA PRO A 40 -31.19 28.37 -1.02
C PRO A 40 -29.99 28.27 -1.98
N MET A 41 -29.09 27.33 -1.75
CA MET A 41 -28.06 26.94 -2.72
C MET A 41 -27.74 25.45 -2.62
N GLU A 42 -27.92 24.80 -3.76
CA GLU A 42 -27.40 23.52 -4.28
C GLU A 42 -26.81 22.48 -3.30
N PRO A 43 -27.25 21.21 -3.36
CA PRO A 43 -26.68 20.15 -2.55
C PRO A 43 -25.25 19.84 -3.00
N VAL A 44 -24.28 20.22 -2.16
CA VAL A 44 -22.88 19.82 -2.25
C VAL A 44 -22.79 18.30 -2.02
N PRO A 45 -22.24 17.51 -2.96
CA PRO A 45 -22.14 16.06 -2.79
C PRO A 45 -21.13 15.73 -1.68
N ALA A 46 -21.61 15.01 -0.66
CA ALA A 46 -20.81 14.54 0.46
C ALA A 46 -19.66 13.62 0.01
N PRO A 47 -18.52 13.60 0.75
CA PRO A 47 -17.39 12.74 0.43
C PRO A 47 -17.81 11.26 0.45
N GLN A 48 -17.76 10.63 -0.72
CA GLN A 48 -18.00 9.20 -0.86
C GLN A 48 -16.91 8.46 -0.08
N ALA A 49 -17.31 7.78 1.00
CA ALA A 49 -16.50 6.77 1.63
C ALA A 49 -16.24 5.68 0.58
N ALA A 50 -15.04 5.72 -0.04
CA ALA A 50 -14.63 4.72 -1.01
C ALA A 50 -14.71 3.33 -0.34
N PRO A 51 -15.39 2.35 -0.95
CA PRO A 51 -15.45 1.01 -0.40
C PRO A 51 -14.02 0.46 -0.43
N VAL A 52 -13.48 0.17 0.76
CA VAL A 52 -12.23 -0.59 0.90
C VAL A 52 -12.55 -2.02 0.48
N VAL A 53 -12.52 -2.25 -0.84
CA VAL A 53 -12.52 -3.59 -1.42
C VAL A 53 -11.16 -4.17 -1.03
N ILE A 54 -11.14 -5.00 0.01
CA ILE A 54 -9.98 -5.83 0.35
C ILE A 54 -9.82 -6.84 -0.80
N SER A 55 -9.23 -6.37 -1.88
CA SER A 55 -9.00 -7.13 -3.10
C SER A 55 -7.58 -7.69 -3.06
N ALA A 56 -7.30 -8.79 -3.75
CA ALA A 56 -5.93 -9.27 -3.93
C ALA A 56 -5.00 -8.17 -4.47
N ASP A 57 -5.59 -7.17 -5.14
CA ASP A 57 -4.94 -5.96 -5.60
C ASP A 57 -4.27 -5.15 -4.48
N ASP A 58 -4.75 -5.16 -3.24
CA ASP A 58 -4.11 -4.41 -2.14
C ASP A 58 -2.72 -4.93 -1.82
N SER A 59 -2.54 -6.24 -1.85
CA SER A 59 -1.24 -6.88 -1.61
C SER A 59 -0.28 -6.64 -2.78
N LEU A 60 -0.80 -6.72 -4.02
CA LEU A 60 -0.05 -6.36 -5.22
C LEU A 60 0.35 -4.89 -5.21
N GLN A 61 -0.58 -4.00 -4.89
CA GLN A 61 -0.37 -2.56 -4.85
C GLN A 61 0.70 -2.19 -3.81
N LYS A 62 0.66 -2.77 -2.60
CA LYS A 62 1.73 -2.56 -1.62
C LYS A 62 3.10 -3.02 -2.13
N GLY A 63 3.18 -4.21 -2.72
CA GLY A 63 4.44 -4.72 -3.29
C GLY A 63 4.95 -3.88 -4.46
N VAL A 64 4.04 -3.38 -5.30
CA VAL A 64 4.36 -2.49 -6.42
C VAL A 64 4.89 -1.16 -5.91
N MET A 65 4.21 -0.54 -4.93
CA MET A 65 4.66 0.71 -4.32
C MET A 65 6.05 0.55 -3.69
N ASP A 66 6.28 -0.56 -3.00
CA ASP A 66 7.57 -0.87 -2.41
C ASP A 66 8.67 -1.04 -3.47
N ALA A 67 8.37 -1.71 -4.58
CA ALA A 67 9.32 -1.87 -5.68
C ALA A 67 9.60 -0.54 -6.41
N THR A 68 8.61 0.35 -6.56
CA THR A 68 8.78 1.61 -7.30
C THR A 68 9.48 2.73 -6.53
N LYS A 69 9.51 2.67 -5.19
CA LYS A 69 10.10 3.73 -4.37
C LYS A 69 11.59 3.96 -4.65
N ASP A 70 12.30 2.92 -5.10
CA ASP A 70 13.72 2.95 -5.42
C ASP A 70 14.01 3.51 -6.82
N PHE A 71 12.96 3.81 -7.61
CA PHE A 71 13.06 4.26 -9.00
C PHE A 71 12.34 5.60 -9.20
N PRO A 72 12.98 6.73 -8.87
CA PRO A 72 12.41 8.05 -9.11
C PRO A 72 12.19 8.24 -10.62
N GLY A 73 10.97 8.66 -11.00
CA GLY A 73 10.57 8.83 -12.40
C GLY A 73 9.78 7.67 -13.00
N VAL A 74 9.56 6.58 -12.24
CA VAL A 74 8.64 5.50 -12.61
C VAL A 74 7.36 5.57 -11.79
N THR A 75 6.23 5.55 -12.49
CA THR A 75 4.90 5.43 -11.89
C THR A 75 4.34 4.05 -12.23
N ALA A 76 3.77 3.38 -11.24
CA ALA A 76 3.09 2.11 -11.42
C ALA A 76 1.64 2.16 -10.92
N THR A 77 0.73 1.62 -11.71
CA THR A 77 -0.70 1.51 -11.37
C THR A 77 -1.11 0.05 -11.38
N VAL A 78 -1.85 -0.38 -10.37
CA VAL A 78 -2.41 -1.74 -10.28
C VAL A 78 -3.92 -1.67 -10.53
N SER A 79 -4.43 -2.53 -11.40
CA SER A 79 -5.86 -2.64 -11.67
C SER A 79 -6.22 -4.07 -12.04
N ASN A 80 -7.12 -4.70 -11.29
CA ASN A 80 -7.61 -6.06 -11.53
C ASN A 80 -6.50 -7.14 -11.66
N GLY A 81 -5.36 -6.95 -10.99
CA GLY A 81 -4.18 -7.81 -11.06
C GLY A 81 -3.23 -7.51 -12.21
N GLU A 82 -3.47 -6.44 -12.97
CA GLU A 82 -2.57 -5.94 -14.01
C GLU A 82 -1.76 -4.76 -13.50
N ILE A 83 -0.46 -4.73 -13.82
CA ILE A 83 0.46 -3.66 -13.45
C ILE A 83 0.78 -2.85 -14.71
N THR A 84 0.59 -1.55 -14.68
CA THR A 84 1.00 -0.63 -15.75
C THR A 84 2.13 0.26 -15.27
N LEU A 85 3.25 0.29 -15.99
CA LEU A 85 4.45 1.06 -15.67
C LEU A 85 4.65 2.17 -16.69
N LYS A 86 4.85 3.41 -16.22
CA LYS A 86 5.08 4.60 -17.05
C LYS A 86 6.25 5.42 -16.53
N GLY A 87 6.93 6.10 -17.45
CA GLY A 87 8.00 7.04 -17.14
C GLY A 87 9.33 6.70 -17.79
N GLU A 88 10.41 7.22 -17.22
CA GLU A 88 11.76 7.10 -17.76
C GLU A 88 12.67 6.40 -16.74
N ILE A 89 13.48 5.45 -17.22
CA ILE A 89 14.34 4.64 -16.34
C ILE A 89 15.58 4.15 -17.10
N GLN A 90 16.68 3.88 -16.39
CA GLN A 90 17.84 3.25 -17.00
C GLN A 90 17.60 1.76 -17.29
N LYS A 91 18.26 1.21 -18.32
CA LYS A 91 18.11 -0.21 -18.70
C LYS A 91 18.38 -1.18 -17.55
N SER A 92 19.42 -0.91 -16.75
CA SER A 92 19.82 -1.73 -15.60
C SER A 92 18.76 -1.73 -14.50
N GLN A 93 18.19 -0.56 -14.22
CA GLN A 93 17.13 -0.36 -13.24
C GLN A 93 15.81 -0.99 -13.69
N ARG A 94 15.45 -0.88 -14.97
CA ARG A 94 14.25 -1.50 -15.54
C ARG A 94 14.25 -3.01 -15.34
N VAL A 95 15.39 -3.67 -15.58
CA VAL A 95 15.50 -5.13 -15.39
C VAL A 95 15.26 -5.52 -13.94
N LYS A 96 15.82 -4.76 -12.98
CA LYS A 96 15.60 -4.97 -11.54
C LYS A 96 14.13 -4.79 -11.16
N LEU A 97 13.50 -3.73 -11.65
CA LEU A 97 12.08 -3.45 -11.39
C LEU A 97 11.20 -4.58 -11.92
N ILE A 98 11.37 -5.00 -13.17
CA ILE A 98 10.58 -6.09 -13.76
C ILE A 98 10.78 -7.40 -12.98
N GLN A 99 12.00 -7.68 -12.50
CA GLN A 99 12.26 -8.86 -11.68
C GLN A 99 11.53 -8.80 -10.33
N ALA A 100 11.54 -7.65 -9.66
CA ALA A 100 10.79 -7.44 -8.41
C ALA A 100 9.27 -7.59 -8.63
N LEU A 101 8.75 -7.02 -9.72
CA LEU A 101 7.33 -7.09 -10.05
C LEU A 101 6.88 -8.51 -10.44
N ASN A 102 7.72 -9.27 -11.14
CA ASN A 102 7.44 -10.67 -11.47
C ASN A 102 7.33 -11.56 -10.22
N ALA A 103 8.06 -11.25 -9.14
CA ALA A 103 7.96 -11.98 -7.88
C ALA A 103 6.57 -11.84 -7.23
N LEU A 104 5.87 -10.73 -7.50
CA LEU A 104 4.50 -10.48 -7.05
C LEU A 104 3.45 -11.28 -7.84
N ARG A 105 3.87 -11.99 -8.90
CA ARG A 105 3.02 -12.79 -9.79
C ARG A 105 1.74 -12.06 -10.25
N PRO A 106 1.87 -10.88 -10.88
CA PRO A 106 0.72 -10.20 -11.47
C PRO A 106 0.14 -11.04 -12.61
N LYS A 107 -1.12 -10.78 -12.96
CA LYS A 107 -1.75 -11.38 -14.14
C LYS A 107 -1.10 -10.88 -15.43
N LYS A 108 -0.73 -9.60 -15.46
CA LYS A 108 -0.13 -8.94 -16.62
C LYS A 108 0.74 -7.76 -16.19
N ILE A 109 1.81 -7.50 -16.94
CA ILE A 109 2.64 -6.30 -16.80
C ILE A 109 2.63 -5.55 -18.14
N ASN A 110 2.08 -4.35 -18.16
CA ASN A 110 2.20 -3.41 -19.26
C ASN A 110 3.40 -2.49 -19.01
N ASN A 111 4.39 -2.56 -19.90
CA ASN A 111 5.65 -1.85 -19.76
C ASN A 111 5.75 -0.72 -20.80
N GLU A 112 5.40 0.49 -20.38
CA GLU A 112 5.46 1.70 -21.18
C GLU A 112 6.65 2.58 -20.76
N LEU A 113 7.70 1.96 -20.21
CA LEU A 113 8.90 2.66 -19.73
C LEU A 113 9.83 2.99 -20.90
N VAL A 114 10.22 4.26 -20.98
CA VAL A 114 11.23 4.75 -21.92
C VAL A 114 12.60 4.54 -21.29
N VAL A 115 13.46 3.80 -22.00
CA VAL A 115 14.84 3.56 -21.56
C VAL A 115 15.74 4.69 -22.05
N LYS A 116 16.45 5.32 -21.11
CA LYS A 116 17.55 6.26 -21.40
C LYS A 116 18.90 5.59 -21.26
#